data_AF-W4GV43-F1
#
_entry.id   AF-W4GV43-F1
#
_cell.length_a   1.000
_cell.length_b   1.000
_cell.length_c   1.000
_cell.angle_alpha   90.00
_cell.angle_beta   90.00
_cell.angle_gamma   90.00
#
_symmetry.space_group_name_H-M   'P 1'
#
loop_
_entity.id
_entity.type
_entity.pdbx_description
1 polymer ?
#
loop_
_entity_poly.entity_id
_entity_poly.type
_entity_poly.pdbx_seq_one_letter_code
_entity_poly.pdbx_strand_id
1 'polypeptide(L)'
;MGVSVVAKRFLNAWNFIILILGFALLLITLYILLFQSDTYAIPKVGYWSAIVCSGLLILLAALGLYGLRQQRVCVTRNKRNYALGIYCLCGFITGVVLVMAGSMALKFNVVINDSKSLAFVQKAEVFLEEAIIDNLNDFSSAEPAKWKKTQDSWFCCGYFDVPSVQNHIGLKYINMAKKINGIQGIYCSSNCTVTTSNTTQIITSTTSNTSPSQLVCPQVGASWCRDVFLDNAETNNVYVGWVAIVGGSSQLLGFLLGMFLLLCDVRMMRLATMQPKDMEQAIKNAQT
;
A
#
# COMPACT_ATOMS: atom_id res chain seq x y z
N MET A 1 37.36 -5.08 14.01
CA MET A 1 36.86 -6.44 13.70
C MET A 1 35.44 -6.70 14.22
N GLY A 2 35.08 -6.35 15.45
CA GLY A 2 33.74 -6.65 16.02
C GLY A 2 32.55 -6.10 15.23
N VAL A 3 32.59 -4.84 14.79
CA VAL A 3 31.49 -4.16 14.08
C VAL A 3 31.12 -4.85 12.75
N SER A 4 32.11 -5.35 12.00
CA SER A 4 31.87 -6.05 10.73
C SER A 4 31.16 -7.40 10.93
N VAL A 5 31.48 -8.12 12.01
CA VAL A 5 30.83 -9.40 12.33
C VAL A 5 29.37 -9.18 12.74
N VAL A 6 29.10 -8.16 13.55
CA VAL A 6 27.74 -7.80 13.97
C VAL A 6 26.91 -7.37 12.77
N ALA A 7 27.43 -6.48 11.93
CA ALA A 7 26.77 -6.02 10.71
C ALA A 7 26.41 -7.18 9.78
N LYS A 8 27.34 -8.14 9.59
CA LYS A 8 27.12 -9.33 8.77
C LYS A 8 26.04 -10.25 9.32
N ARG A 9 26.01 -10.48 10.64
CA ARG A 9 24.98 -11.29 11.30
C ARG A 9 23.60 -10.64 11.20
N PHE A 10 23.52 -9.34 11.46
CA PHE A 10 22.29 -8.57 11.33
C PHE A 10 21.74 -8.62 9.90
N LEU A 11 22.57 -8.32 8.90
CA LEU A 11 22.16 -8.38 7.49
C LEU A 11 21.73 -9.78 7.07
N ASN A 12 22.39 -10.82 7.57
CA ASN A 12 21.99 -12.20 7.29
C ASN A 12 20.61 -12.52 7.87
N ALA A 13 20.34 -12.13 9.13
CA ALA A 13 19.03 -12.32 9.76
C ALA A 13 17.93 -11.50 9.07
N TRP A 14 18.20 -10.23 8.77
CA TRP A 14 17.26 -9.34 8.09
C TRP A 14 16.85 -9.87 6.71
N ASN A 15 17.82 -10.25 5.88
CA ASN A 15 17.52 -10.80 4.56
C ASN A 15 16.80 -12.16 4.64
N PHE A 16 17.08 -12.97 5.66
CA PHE A 16 16.35 -14.23 5.87
C PHE A 16 14.87 -13.98 6.25
N ILE A 17 14.59 -12.99 7.10
CA ILE A 17 13.22 -12.60 7.44
C ILE A 17 12.48 -12.10 6.19
N ILE A 18 13.11 -11.21 5.40
CA ILE A 18 12.51 -10.72 4.15
C ILE A 18 12.22 -11.87 3.19
N LEU A 19 13.11 -12.86 3.09
CA LEU A 19 12.91 -14.02 2.23
C LEU A 19 11.65 -14.80 2.63
N ILE A 20 11.48 -15.08 3.93
CA ILE A 20 10.30 -15.78 4.46
C ILE A 20 9.03 -14.97 4.19
N LEU A 21 9.05 -13.66 4.47
CA LEU A 21 7.91 -12.78 4.22
C LEU A 21 7.55 -12.72 2.74
N GLY A 22 8.54 -12.68 1.85
CA GLY A 22 8.34 -12.71 0.41
C GLY A 22 7.65 -14.00 -0.07
N PHE A 23 8.11 -15.16 0.41
CA PHE A 23 7.46 -16.44 0.10
C PHE A 23 6.05 -16.54 0.69
N ALA A 24 5.85 -16.11 1.94
CA ALA A 24 4.54 -16.11 2.56
C ALA A 24 3.54 -15.25 1.76
N LEU A 25 3.94 -14.03 1.39
CA LEU A 25 3.11 -13.13 0.57
C LEU A 25 2.77 -13.76 -0.78
N LEU A 26 3.76 -14.36 -1.46
CA LEU A 26 3.56 -15.01 -2.77
C LEU A 26 2.57 -16.18 -2.66
N LEU A 27 2.76 -17.05 -1.67
CA LEU A 27 1.91 -18.23 -1.47
C LEU A 27 0.48 -17.83 -1.10
N ILE A 28 0.30 -16.86 -0.21
CA ILE A 28 -1.03 -16.34 0.16
C ILE A 28 -1.72 -15.71 -1.05
N THR A 29 -1.00 -14.89 -1.83
CA THR A 29 -1.56 -14.24 -3.01
C THR A 29 -1.98 -15.25 -4.07
N LEU A 30 -1.14 -16.27 -4.32
CA LEU A 30 -1.47 -17.36 -5.24
C LEU A 30 -2.63 -18.21 -4.74
N TYR A 31 -2.71 -18.46 -3.44
CA TYR A 31 -3.83 -19.19 -2.84
C TYR A 31 -5.16 -18.46 -3.08
N ILE A 32 -5.19 -17.15 -2.79
CA ILE A 32 -6.39 -16.33 -3.02
C ILE A 32 -6.77 -16.36 -4.49
N LEU A 33 -5.82 -16.14 -5.40
CA LEU A 33 -6.06 -16.12 -6.85
C LEU A 33 -6.56 -17.45 -7.43
N LEU A 34 -6.05 -18.58 -6.94
CA LEU A 34 -6.34 -19.89 -7.51
C LEU A 34 -7.55 -20.57 -6.87
N PHE A 35 -7.82 -20.30 -5.58
CA PHE A 35 -8.81 -21.08 -4.81
C PHE A 35 -9.97 -20.25 -4.25
N GLN A 36 -9.85 -18.92 -4.14
CA GLN A 36 -10.90 -18.11 -3.55
C GLN A 36 -11.79 -17.48 -4.62
N SER A 37 -13.09 -17.82 -4.60
CA SER A 37 -14.10 -17.32 -5.54
C SER A 37 -14.40 -15.82 -5.40
N ASP A 38 -14.00 -15.20 -4.28
CA ASP A 38 -14.24 -13.80 -3.92
C ASP A 38 -13.07 -12.87 -4.30
N THR A 39 -12.25 -13.29 -5.27
CA THR A 39 -11.03 -12.64 -5.79
C THR A 39 -11.22 -11.26 -6.40
N TYR A 40 -12.42 -10.68 -6.36
CA TYR A 40 -12.75 -9.45 -7.06
C TYR A 40 -13.08 -8.28 -6.12
N ALA A 41 -13.03 -8.50 -4.80
CA ALA A 41 -13.16 -7.41 -3.82
C ALA A 41 -12.00 -6.40 -3.89
N ILE A 42 -10.87 -6.80 -4.49
CA ILE A 42 -9.71 -5.94 -4.75
C ILE A 42 -9.54 -5.88 -6.29
N PRO A 43 -9.28 -4.71 -6.89
CA PRO A 43 -9.00 -4.60 -8.32
C PRO A 43 -7.90 -5.59 -8.71
N LYS A 44 -8.02 -6.26 -9.86
CA LYS A 44 -7.05 -7.27 -10.35
C LYS A 44 -5.59 -6.79 -10.24
N VAL A 45 -5.37 -5.48 -10.41
CA VAL A 45 -4.08 -4.80 -10.27
C VAL A 45 -3.43 -5.04 -8.90
N GLY A 46 -4.20 -5.10 -7.81
CA GLY A 46 -3.69 -5.33 -6.45
C GLY A 46 -3.07 -6.72 -6.25
N TYR A 47 -3.64 -7.74 -6.89
CA TYR A 47 -3.07 -9.09 -6.83
C TYR A 47 -1.81 -9.23 -7.69
N TRP A 48 -1.81 -8.63 -8.89
CA TRP A 48 -0.62 -8.61 -9.74
C TRP A 48 0.53 -7.83 -9.09
N SER A 49 0.24 -6.71 -8.44
CA SER A 49 1.26 -5.94 -7.72
C SER A 49 1.83 -6.72 -6.53
N ALA A 50 1.01 -7.47 -5.80
CA ALA A 50 1.47 -8.33 -4.71
C ALA A 50 2.39 -9.47 -5.21
N ILE A 51 2.09 -10.11 -6.35
CA ILE A 51 2.97 -11.12 -6.97
C ILE A 51 4.32 -10.50 -7.36
N VAL A 52 4.30 -9.36 -8.06
CA VAL A 52 5.54 -8.70 -8.49
C VAL A 52 6.36 -8.25 -7.27
N CYS A 53 5.72 -7.69 -6.25
CA CYS A 53 6.36 -7.26 -5.03
C CYS A 53 7.04 -8.42 -4.29
N SER A 54 6.32 -9.54 -4.09
CA SER A 54 6.92 -10.73 -3.46
C SER A 54 8.10 -11.29 -4.24
N GLY A 55 8.00 -11.35 -5.58
CA GLY A 55 9.12 -11.77 -6.44
C GLY A 55 10.36 -10.88 -6.27
N LEU A 56 10.16 -9.55 -6.23
CA LEU A 56 11.25 -8.59 -6.00
C LEU A 56 11.86 -8.71 -4.60
N LEU A 57 11.05 -8.94 -3.56
CA LEU A 57 11.53 -9.16 -2.19
C LEU A 57 12.39 -10.43 -2.10
N ILE A 58 11.95 -11.52 -2.71
CA ILE A 58 12.69 -12.79 -2.76
C ILE A 58 14.03 -12.59 -3.48
N LEU A 59 14.02 -11.90 -4.63
CA LEU A 59 15.23 -11.62 -5.40
C LEU A 59 16.23 -10.76 -4.60
N LEU A 60 15.75 -9.68 -3.97
CA LEU A 60 16.57 -8.80 -3.13
C LEU A 60 17.19 -9.58 -1.95
N ALA A 61 16.40 -10.37 -1.24
CA ALA A 61 16.86 -11.17 -0.13
C ALA A 61 17.89 -12.23 -0.57
N ALA A 62 17.65 -12.90 -1.70
CA ALA A 62 18.56 -13.88 -2.27
C ALA A 62 19.91 -13.24 -2.65
N LEU A 63 19.91 -12.07 -3.29
CA LEU A 63 21.12 -11.32 -3.63
C LEU A 63 21.89 -10.90 -2.37
N GLY A 64 21.20 -10.42 -1.34
CA GLY A 64 21.81 -10.07 -0.06
C GLY A 64 22.48 -11.27 0.62
N LEU A 65 21.76 -12.39 0.77
CA LEU A 65 22.28 -13.61 1.38
C LEU A 65 23.46 -14.20 0.58
N TYR A 66 23.33 -14.24 -0.75
CA TYR A 66 24.38 -14.73 -1.64
C TYR A 66 25.63 -13.85 -1.57
N GLY A 67 25.48 -12.53 -1.63
CA GLY A 67 26.57 -11.56 -1.52
C GLY A 67 27.32 -11.67 -0.20
N LEU A 68 26.62 -11.86 0.92
CA LEU A 68 27.24 -12.04 2.25
C LEU A 68 28.02 -13.36 2.36
N ARG A 69 27.52 -14.44 1.75
CA ARG A 69 28.22 -15.74 1.72
C ARG A 69 29.48 -15.67 0.87
N GLN A 70 29.41 -15.05 -0.31
CA GLN A 70 30.53 -15.01 -1.24
C GLN A 70 31.62 -14.00 -0.84
N GLN A 71 31.34 -13.12 0.12
CA GLN A 71 32.24 -12.06 0.58
C GLN A 71 33.68 -12.54 0.87
N ARG A 72 33.85 -13.64 1.63
CA ARG A 72 35.19 -14.16 1.97
C ARG A 72 35.94 -14.62 0.73
N VAL A 73 35.26 -15.32 -0.18
CA VAL A 73 35.85 -15.81 -1.43
C VAL A 73 36.23 -14.66 -2.35
N CYS A 74 35.37 -13.65 -2.49
CA CYS A 74 35.64 -12.44 -3.27
C CYS A 74 36.89 -11.70 -2.77
N VAL A 75 36.98 -11.44 -1.46
CA VAL A 75 38.15 -10.76 -0.86
C VAL A 75 39.42 -11.58 -1.02
N THR A 76 39.38 -12.89 -0.74
CA THR A 76 40.58 -13.76 -0.87
C THR A 76 41.07 -13.92 -2.31
N ARG A 77 40.19 -13.86 -3.31
CA ARG A 77 40.54 -13.97 -4.73
C ARG A 77 40.74 -12.61 -5.41
N ASN A 78 40.74 -11.52 -4.65
CA ASN A 78 40.82 -10.14 -5.16
C ASN A 78 39.77 -9.84 -6.26
N LYS A 79 38.55 -10.38 -6.10
CA LYS A 79 37.42 -10.19 -7.02
C LYS A 79 36.35 -9.31 -6.39
N ARG A 80 35.70 -8.47 -7.20
CA ARG A 80 34.60 -7.59 -6.74
C ARG A 80 33.34 -8.39 -6.41
N ASN A 81 32.66 -8.02 -5.34
CA ASN A 81 31.39 -8.63 -4.92
C ASN A 81 30.19 -7.90 -5.57
N TYR A 82 29.92 -8.22 -6.84
CA TYR A 82 28.84 -7.59 -7.61
C TYR A 82 27.45 -7.85 -7.01
N ALA A 83 27.21 -9.02 -6.42
CA ALA A 83 25.92 -9.36 -5.81
C ALA A 83 25.58 -8.45 -4.62
N LEU A 84 26.55 -8.22 -3.73
CA LEU A 84 26.37 -7.29 -2.59
C LEU A 84 26.22 -5.84 -3.09
N GLY A 85 26.92 -5.46 -4.16
CA GLY A 85 26.78 -4.14 -4.79
C GLY A 85 25.38 -3.89 -5.37
N ILE A 86 24.84 -4.86 -6.12
CA ILE A 86 23.47 -4.79 -6.67
C ILE A 86 22.44 -4.77 -5.54
N TYR A 87 22.62 -5.60 -4.51
CA TYR A 87 21.78 -5.59 -3.30
C TYR A 87 21.73 -4.21 -2.65
N CYS A 88 22.88 -3.55 -2.46
CA CYS A 88 22.93 -2.21 -1.87
C CYS A 88 22.18 -1.19 -2.75
N LEU A 89 22.40 -1.20 -4.07
CA LEU A 89 21.77 -0.24 -4.98
C LEU A 89 20.26 -0.41 -5.02
N CYS A 90 19.78 -1.65 -5.23
CA CYS A 90 18.34 -1.92 -5.25
C CYS A 90 17.72 -1.69 -3.87
N GLY A 91 18.43 -2.07 -2.79
CA GLY A 91 17.98 -1.85 -1.41
C GLY A 91 17.81 -0.37 -1.05
N PHE A 92 18.70 0.50 -1.53
CA PHE A 92 18.56 1.94 -1.36
C PHE A 92 17.28 2.46 -2.04
N ILE A 93 17.10 2.12 -3.32
CA ILE A 93 15.93 2.56 -4.10
C ILE A 93 14.64 2.07 -3.41
N THR A 94 14.57 0.79 -3.05
CA THR A 94 13.41 0.21 -2.36
C THR A 94 13.15 0.90 -1.02
N GLY A 95 14.19 1.16 -0.22
CA GLY A 95 14.05 1.86 1.06
C GLY A 95 13.47 3.26 0.91
N VAL A 96 13.99 4.05 -0.04
CA VAL A 96 13.49 5.41 -0.32
C VAL A 96 12.04 5.39 -0.80
N VAL A 97 11.71 4.51 -1.75
CA VAL A 97 10.35 4.38 -2.28
C VAL A 97 9.36 3.98 -1.17
N LEU A 98 9.73 3.05 -0.29
CA LEU A 98 8.87 2.61 0.82
C LEU A 98 8.61 3.73 1.83
N VAL A 99 9.63 4.50 2.22
CA VAL A 99 9.45 5.63 3.15
C VAL A 99 8.56 6.71 2.52
N MET A 100 8.78 7.03 1.23
CA MET A 100 7.93 7.98 0.52
C MET A 100 6.48 7.48 0.41
N ALA A 101 6.27 6.22 0.03
CA ALA A 101 4.94 5.62 -0.06
C ALA A 101 4.23 5.61 1.30
N GLY A 102 4.93 5.24 2.37
CA GLY A 102 4.39 5.23 3.72
C GLY A 102 4.01 6.63 4.23
N SER A 103 4.87 7.63 3.97
CA SER A 103 4.54 9.02 4.32
C SER A 103 3.35 9.57 3.53
N MET A 104 3.22 9.20 2.26
CA MET A 104 2.05 9.56 1.44
C MET A 104 0.78 8.87 1.93
N ALA A 105 0.85 7.58 2.32
CA ALA A 105 -0.30 6.87 2.89
C ALA A 105 -0.82 7.55 4.17
N LEU A 106 0.09 7.99 5.06
CA LEU A 106 -0.32 8.74 6.26
C LEU A 106 -0.92 10.11 5.93
N LYS A 107 -0.37 10.83 4.94
CA LYS A 107 -0.95 12.11 4.49
C LYS A 107 -2.32 11.93 3.83
N PHE A 108 -2.56 10.79 3.20
CA PHE A 108 -3.83 10.50 2.54
C PHE A 108 -5.00 10.44 3.52
N ASN A 109 -4.76 10.16 4.80
CA ASN A 109 -5.80 10.20 5.83
C ASN A 109 -6.38 11.60 6.05
N VAL A 110 -5.57 12.66 5.88
CA VAL A 110 -6.07 14.03 5.92
C VAL A 110 -7.06 14.27 4.78
N VAL A 111 -6.71 13.83 3.57
CA VAL A 111 -7.58 13.93 2.38
C VAL A 111 -8.87 13.11 2.56
N ILE A 112 -8.79 11.92 3.17
CA ILE A 112 -9.96 11.11 3.49
C ILE A 112 -10.87 11.82 4.49
N ASN A 113 -10.31 12.37 5.57
CA ASN A 113 -11.08 13.07 6.60
C ASN A 113 -11.76 14.33 6.04
N ASP A 114 -11.05 15.12 5.23
CA ASP A 114 -11.61 16.30 4.56
C ASP A 114 -12.74 15.89 3.58
N SER A 115 -12.54 14.80 2.84
CA SER A 115 -13.56 14.22 1.95
C SER A 115 -14.80 13.74 2.72
N LYS A 116 -14.65 13.12 3.90
CA LYS A 116 -15.79 12.74 4.76
C LYS A 116 -16.61 13.95 5.20
N SER A 117 -15.95 15.08 5.47
CA SER A 117 -16.61 16.32 5.86
C SER A 117 -17.29 17.07 4.71
N LEU A 118 -17.19 16.56 3.47
CA LEU A 118 -17.71 17.18 2.25
C LEU A 118 -17.18 18.61 2.03
N ALA A 119 -15.99 18.92 2.57
CA ALA A 119 -15.42 20.26 2.48
C ALA A 119 -14.96 20.60 1.06
N PHE A 120 -14.47 19.60 0.29
CA PHE A 120 -14.01 19.71 -1.10
C PHE A 120 -13.10 20.93 -1.36
N VAL A 121 -12.27 21.27 -0.37
CA VAL A 121 -11.44 22.48 -0.40
C VAL A 121 -10.24 22.26 -1.32
N GLN A 122 -9.72 21.03 -1.38
CA GLN A 122 -8.57 20.67 -2.19
C GLN A 122 -8.97 19.84 -3.41
N LYS A 123 -8.27 20.06 -4.54
CA LYS A 123 -8.44 19.24 -5.75
C LYS A 123 -8.22 17.74 -5.50
N ALA A 124 -7.39 17.39 -4.52
CA ALA A 124 -7.10 16.01 -4.15
C ALA A 124 -8.36 15.25 -3.68
N GLU A 125 -9.27 15.91 -2.97
CA GLU A 125 -10.53 15.32 -2.49
C GLU A 125 -11.46 15.03 -3.67
N VAL A 126 -11.54 15.95 -4.63
CA VAL A 126 -12.34 15.76 -5.85
C VAL A 126 -11.80 14.60 -6.69
N PHE A 127 -10.47 14.53 -6.88
CA PHE A 127 -9.86 13.41 -7.60
C PHE A 127 -10.07 12.07 -6.89
N LEU A 128 -10.07 12.05 -5.55
CA LEU A 128 -10.39 10.86 -4.78
C LEU A 128 -11.81 10.39 -5.04
N GLU A 129 -12.80 11.29 -4.96
CA GLU A 129 -14.20 10.95 -5.26
C GLU A 129 -14.39 10.46 -6.69
N GLU A 130 -13.83 11.17 -7.67
CA GLU A 130 -13.90 10.77 -9.08
C GLU A 130 -13.30 9.39 -9.31
N ALA A 131 -12.15 9.10 -8.70
CA ALA A 131 -11.50 7.80 -8.78
C ALA A 131 -12.32 6.69 -8.13
N ILE A 132 -12.97 6.94 -6.98
CA ILE A 132 -13.85 5.94 -6.35
C ILE A 132 -15.04 5.65 -7.26
N ILE A 133 -15.69 6.69 -7.80
CA ILE A 133 -16.87 6.54 -8.67
C ILE A 133 -16.51 5.79 -9.95
N ASP A 134 -15.41 6.14 -10.62
CA ASP A 134 -14.99 5.52 -11.88
C ASP A 134 -14.67 4.03 -11.66
N ASN A 135 -13.86 3.70 -10.65
CA ASN A 135 -13.52 2.31 -10.32
C ASN A 135 -14.75 1.48 -9.90
N LEU A 136 -15.64 2.07 -9.09
CA LEU A 136 -16.84 1.39 -8.62
C LEU A 136 -17.86 1.20 -9.74
N ASN A 137 -17.97 2.17 -10.66
CA ASN A 137 -18.79 2.04 -11.86
C ASN A 137 -18.29 0.91 -12.76
N ASP A 138 -16.98 0.83 -12.98
CA ASP A 138 -16.39 -0.26 -13.78
C ASP A 138 -16.62 -1.62 -13.14
N PHE A 139 -16.41 -1.74 -11.82
CA PHE A 139 -16.67 -2.98 -11.08
C PHE A 139 -18.15 -3.39 -11.12
N SER A 140 -19.05 -2.47 -10.78
CA SER A 140 -20.49 -2.74 -10.71
C SER A 140 -21.12 -2.99 -12.08
N SER A 141 -20.60 -2.36 -13.14
CA SER A 141 -21.05 -2.60 -14.52
C SER A 141 -20.58 -3.95 -15.04
N ALA A 142 -19.35 -4.36 -14.73
CA ALA A 142 -18.82 -5.66 -15.14
C ALA A 142 -19.47 -6.82 -14.38
N GLU A 143 -19.72 -6.66 -13.08
CA GLU A 143 -20.16 -7.75 -12.20
C GLU A 143 -21.24 -7.30 -11.19
N PRO A 144 -22.47 -7.00 -11.65
CA PRO A 144 -23.53 -6.42 -10.81
C PRO A 144 -23.96 -7.32 -9.65
N ALA A 145 -23.96 -8.64 -9.86
CA ALA A 145 -24.27 -9.61 -8.80
C ALA A 145 -23.21 -9.61 -7.67
N LYS A 146 -21.94 -9.39 -8.01
CA LYS A 146 -20.87 -9.32 -7.01
C LYS A 146 -20.89 -8.00 -6.27
N TRP A 147 -21.19 -6.89 -6.95
CA TRP A 147 -21.43 -5.61 -6.28
C TRP A 147 -22.56 -5.72 -5.24
N LYS A 148 -23.66 -6.39 -5.58
CA LYS A 148 -24.73 -6.69 -4.62
C LYS A 148 -24.21 -7.48 -3.41
N LYS A 149 -23.44 -8.55 -3.63
CA LYS A 149 -22.83 -9.34 -2.55
C LYS A 149 -21.87 -8.51 -1.68
N THR A 150 -21.11 -7.58 -2.27
CA THR A 150 -20.23 -6.67 -1.52
C THR A 150 -21.04 -5.75 -0.61
N GLN A 151 -22.12 -5.15 -1.11
CA GLN A 151 -23.04 -4.34 -0.31
C GLN A 151 -23.58 -5.14 0.89
N ASP A 152 -24.01 -6.38 0.64
CA ASP A 152 -24.55 -7.27 1.68
C ASP A 152 -23.47 -7.68 2.71
N SER A 153 -22.22 -7.89 2.27
CA SER A 153 -21.10 -8.24 3.16
C SER A 153 -20.59 -7.07 3.98
N TRP A 154 -20.74 -5.84 3.48
CA TRP A 154 -20.24 -4.62 4.11
C TRP A 154 -21.34 -3.86 4.87
N PHE A 155 -22.54 -4.44 4.96
CA PHE A 155 -23.69 -3.86 5.67
C PHE A 155 -24.03 -2.44 5.19
N CYS A 156 -23.90 -2.21 3.87
CA CYS A 156 -24.01 -0.89 3.28
C CYS A 156 -24.92 -0.90 2.04
N CYS A 157 -25.33 0.28 1.57
CA CYS A 157 -26.13 0.44 0.37
C CYS A 157 -25.51 1.44 -0.61
N GLY A 158 -25.54 1.10 -1.90
CA GLY A 158 -25.19 2.01 -2.99
C GLY A 158 -23.79 2.61 -2.87
N TYR A 159 -23.58 3.75 -3.51
CA TYR A 159 -22.36 4.54 -3.39
C TYR A 159 -22.50 5.58 -2.28
N PHE A 160 -23.27 6.64 -2.53
CA PHE A 160 -23.45 7.79 -1.65
C PHE A 160 -24.67 8.63 -2.08
N ASP A 161 -25.06 9.61 -1.28
CA ASP A 161 -26.04 10.63 -1.65
C ASP A 161 -25.49 11.57 -2.74
N VAL A 162 -25.85 11.30 -4.00
CA VAL A 162 -25.35 12.01 -5.19
C VAL A 162 -25.59 13.52 -5.13
N PRO A 163 -26.78 14.03 -4.75
CA PRO A 163 -27.02 15.45 -4.51
C PRO A 163 -25.98 16.16 -3.64
N SER A 164 -25.44 15.49 -2.61
CA SER A 164 -24.46 16.08 -1.70
C SER A 164 -23.09 16.33 -2.35
N VAL A 165 -22.73 15.57 -3.39
CA VAL A 165 -21.44 15.67 -4.08
C VAL A 165 -21.54 16.25 -5.50
N GLN A 166 -22.74 16.36 -6.08
CA GLN A 166 -22.95 16.72 -7.48
C GLN A 166 -22.36 18.07 -7.90
N ASN A 167 -22.24 19.02 -6.98
CA ASN A 167 -21.68 20.35 -7.28
C ASN A 167 -20.15 20.35 -7.35
N HIS A 168 -19.51 19.27 -6.91
CA HIS A 168 -18.05 19.15 -6.78
C HIS A 168 -17.44 18.20 -7.81
N ILE A 169 -18.25 17.34 -8.45
CA ILE A 169 -17.80 16.34 -9.41
C ILE A 169 -18.41 16.58 -10.80
N GLY A 170 -17.70 16.15 -11.85
CA GLY A 170 -18.19 16.30 -13.23
C GLY A 170 -19.47 15.51 -13.55
N LEU A 171 -20.25 15.97 -14.54
CA LEU A 171 -21.51 15.35 -14.99
C LEU A 171 -21.37 13.85 -15.34
N LYS A 172 -20.22 13.45 -15.89
CA LYS A 172 -19.87 12.05 -16.16
C LYS A 172 -20.02 11.20 -14.89
N TYR A 173 -19.39 11.63 -13.80
CA TYR A 173 -19.34 10.91 -12.53
C TYR A 173 -20.69 10.93 -11.81
N ILE A 174 -21.47 12.00 -11.93
CA ILE A 174 -22.85 12.05 -11.42
C ILE A 174 -23.69 10.92 -12.03
N ASN A 175 -23.62 10.74 -13.35
CA ASN A 175 -24.37 9.69 -14.04
C ASN A 175 -23.88 8.28 -13.67
N MET A 176 -22.58 8.10 -13.47
CA MET A 176 -21.98 6.86 -12.99
C MET A 176 -22.46 6.53 -11.57
N ALA A 177 -22.40 7.49 -10.65
CA ALA A 177 -22.88 7.32 -9.27
C ALA A 177 -24.36 6.93 -9.21
N LYS A 178 -25.21 7.54 -10.05
CA LYS A 178 -26.64 7.16 -10.17
C LYS A 178 -26.83 5.73 -10.65
N LYS A 179 -25.99 5.25 -11.60
CA LYS A 179 -26.04 3.86 -12.06
C LYS A 179 -25.65 2.88 -10.95
N ILE A 180 -24.60 3.20 -10.20
CA ILE A 180 -24.15 2.37 -9.06
C ILE A 180 -25.26 2.24 -8.02
N ASN A 181 -25.91 3.35 -7.66
CA ASN A 181 -27.04 3.38 -6.71
C ASN A 181 -28.29 2.62 -7.21
N GLY A 182 -28.38 2.36 -8.52
CA GLY A 182 -29.47 1.57 -9.11
C GLY A 182 -29.40 0.08 -8.77
N ILE A 183 -28.26 -0.44 -8.33
CA ILE A 183 -28.08 -1.85 -7.97
C ILE A 183 -28.37 -2.03 -6.48
N GLN A 184 -29.53 -2.61 -6.18
CA GLN A 184 -30.04 -2.73 -4.81
C GLN A 184 -29.53 -3.98 -4.07
N GLY A 185 -28.81 -3.75 -2.96
CA GLY A 185 -28.48 -4.74 -1.92
C GLY A 185 -29.61 -4.93 -0.89
N ILE A 186 -29.44 -5.86 0.05
CA ILE A 186 -30.44 -6.15 1.10
C ILE A 186 -30.64 -5.00 2.09
N TYR A 187 -29.61 -4.15 2.25
CA TYR A 187 -29.62 -2.96 3.10
C TYR A 187 -30.09 -1.69 2.37
N CYS A 188 -30.44 -1.81 1.09
CA CYS A 188 -31.05 -0.75 0.31
C CYS A 188 -32.56 -0.73 0.50
N SER A 189 -33.16 0.45 0.52
CA SER A 189 -34.61 0.55 0.43
C SER A 189 -35.05 0.28 -1.01
N SER A 190 -36.31 -0.13 -1.22
CA SER A 190 -36.80 -0.67 -2.49
C SER A 190 -36.79 0.33 -3.67
N ASN A 191 -36.36 1.59 -3.45
CA ASN A 191 -36.28 2.59 -4.51
C ASN A 191 -35.20 3.67 -4.29
N CYS A 192 -33.92 3.27 -4.16
CA CYS A 192 -32.76 4.19 -4.05
C CYS A 192 -32.44 5.04 -5.30
N THR A 193 -33.41 5.25 -6.17
CA THR A 193 -33.25 6.08 -7.39
C THR A 193 -33.66 7.55 -7.17
N VAL A 194 -34.13 7.90 -5.97
CA VAL A 194 -34.71 9.21 -5.71
C VAL A 194 -33.64 10.18 -5.23
N THR A 195 -33.19 11.02 -6.16
CA THR A 195 -32.67 12.38 -5.97
C THR A 195 -33.18 12.96 -4.64
N THR A 196 -32.39 12.85 -3.58
CA THR A 196 -32.78 13.38 -2.27
C THR A 196 -32.54 14.88 -2.31
N SER A 197 -33.55 15.62 -2.76
CA SER A 197 -33.57 17.07 -2.65
C SER A 197 -33.60 17.45 -1.17
N ASN A 198 -32.55 18.14 -0.72
CA ASN A 198 -32.41 18.79 0.59
C ASN A 198 -33.76 19.16 1.20
N THR A 199 -34.23 18.38 2.16
CA THR A 199 -35.10 18.90 3.21
C THR A 199 -34.74 18.18 4.50
N THR A 200 -33.98 18.88 5.34
CA THR A 200 -33.86 18.62 6.76
C THR A 200 -35.26 18.64 7.39
N GLN A 201 -35.97 17.52 7.35
CA GLN A 201 -37.14 17.33 8.20
C GLN A 201 -36.65 16.94 9.59
N ILE A 202 -36.44 17.99 10.39
CA ILE A 202 -36.51 17.92 11.84
C ILE A 202 -37.87 17.30 12.18
N ILE A 203 -37.86 16.06 12.64
CA ILE A 203 -39.05 15.34 13.08
C ILE A 203 -39.59 16.06 14.31
N THR A 204 -40.56 16.93 14.10
CA THR A 204 -41.42 17.45 15.17
C THR A 204 -42.79 16.84 14.93
N SER A 205 -43.17 15.93 15.82
CA SER A 205 -44.33 15.06 15.73
C SER A 205 -45.63 15.86 15.85
N THR A 206 -46.34 16.08 14.75
CA THR A 206 -47.79 16.36 14.78
C THR A 206 -48.44 15.96 13.45
N THR A 207 -49.13 14.81 13.51
CA THR A 207 -50.36 14.45 12.78
C THR A 207 -50.72 15.20 11.48
N SER A 208 -50.57 14.54 10.34
CA SER A 208 -51.61 14.49 9.28
C SER A 208 -51.19 13.60 8.11
N ASN A 209 -52.14 12.80 7.63
CA ASN A 209 -52.05 11.88 6.51
C ASN A 209 -51.68 12.55 5.17
N THR A 210 -51.16 11.71 4.26
CA THR A 210 -50.95 11.86 2.80
C THR A 210 -49.68 12.57 2.30
N SER A 211 -48.63 11.78 2.00
CA SER A 211 -47.69 11.92 0.86
C SER A 211 -46.61 10.82 0.92
N PRO A 212 -46.05 10.36 -0.23
CA PRO A 212 -45.31 9.11 -0.31
C PRO A 212 -44.07 9.19 0.58
N SER A 213 -43.88 8.17 1.41
CA SER A 213 -42.65 7.96 2.16
C SER A 213 -41.45 8.19 1.24
N GLN A 214 -40.76 9.32 1.37
CA GLN A 214 -39.47 9.53 0.74
C GLN A 214 -38.59 8.39 1.24
N LEU A 215 -38.35 7.41 0.36
CA LEU A 215 -37.52 6.26 0.67
C LEU A 215 -36.10 6.75 0.85
N VAL A 216 -35.73 7.06 2.09
CA VAL A 216 -34.35 7.38 2.45
C VAL A 216 -33.54 6.10 2.25
N CYS A 217 -32.56 6.16 1.37
CA CYS A 217 -31.50 5.16 1.32
C CYS A 217 -30.30 5.71 2.07
N PRO A 218 -29.54 4.88 2.79
CA PRO A 218 -29.74 3.45 3.10
C PRO A 218 -30.96 3.17 4.03
N GLN A 219 -31.31 1.89 4.24
CA GLN A 219 -32.30 1.51 5.28
C GLN A 219 -31.90 2.07 6.66
N VAL A 220 -32.87 2.33 7.53
CA VAL A 220 -32.61 2.84 8.89
C VAL A 220 -31.65 1.91 9.62
N GLY A 221 -30.50 2.45 10.04
CA GLY A 221 -29.44 1.70 10.73
C GLY A 221 -28.34 1.13 9.81
N ALA A 222 -28.47 1.27 8.50
CA ALA A 222 -27.40 0.96 7.54
C ALA A 222 -26.67 2.24 7.08
N SER A 223 -25.47 2.08 6.52
CA SER A 223 -24.62 3.18 6.04
C SER A 223 -24.44 3.17 4.52
N TRP A 224 -23.97 4.28 3.97
CA TRP A 224 -23.52 4.34 2.57
C TRP A 224 -22.21 3.58 2.42
N CYS A 225 -22.03 2.85 1.30
CA CYS A 225 -20.77 2.10 1.11
C CYS A 225 -19.55 3.00 0.97
N ARG A 226 -19.73 4.25 0.53
CA ARG A 226 -18.65 5.26 0.54
C ARG A 226 -18.09 5.46 1.95
N ASP A 227 -18.95 5.63 2.95
CA ASP A 227 -18.51 5.92 4.32
C ASP A 227 -17.75 4.72 4.91
N VAL A 228 -18.29 3.51 4.72
CA VAL A 228 -17.63 2.26 5.12
C VAL A 228 -16.27 2.09 4.43
N PHE A 229 -16.18 2.41 3.14
CA PHE A 229 -14.94 2.37 2.38
C PHE A 229 -13.92 3.37 2.92
N LEU A 230 -14.31 4.62 3.17
CA LEU A 230 -13.44 5.67 3.68
C LEU A 230 -13.01 5.40 5.12
N ASP A 231 -13.86 4.85 5.98
CA ASP A 231 -13.52 4.41 7.34
C ASP A 231 -12.48 3.27 7.32
N ASN A 232 -12.69 2.27 6.47
CA ASN A 232 -11.73 1.20 6.28
C ASN A 232 -10.41 1.71 5.69
N ALA A 233 -10.44 2.63 4.74
CA ALA A 233 -9.25 3.20 4.13
C ALA A 233 -8.44 4.00 5.16
N GLU A 234 -9.09 4.87 5.94
CA GLU A 234 -8.42 5.67 6.97
C GLU A 234 -7.71 4.79 8.00
N THR A 235 -8.42 3.76 8.51
CA THR A 235 -7.88 2.84 9.50
C THR A 235 -6.69 2.05 8.94
N ASN A 236 -6.83 1.49 7.73
CA ASN A 236 -5.79 0.66 7.12
C ASN A 236 -4.56 1.47 6.68
N ASN A 237 -4.74 2.70 6.21
CA ASN A 237 -3.64 3.57 5.78
C ASN A 237 -2.68 3.91 6.93
N VAL A 238 -3.16 4.00 8.18
CA VAL A 238 -2.28 4.17 9.35
C VAL A 238 -1.33 2.98 9.49
N TYR A 239 -1.88 1.76 9.44
CA TYR A 239 -1.07 0.54 9.54
C TYR A 239 -0.11 0.39 8.37
N VAL A 240 -0.61 0.58 7.14
CA VAL A 240 0.20 0.52 5.92
C VAL A 240 1.31 1.58 5.97
N GLY A 241 1.00 2.80 6.40
CA GLY A 241 1.95 3.90 6.53
C GLY A 241 3.09 3.58 7.49
N TRP A 242 2.77 3.14 8.72
CA TRP A 242 3.79 2.79 9.70
C TRP A 242 4.64 1.60 9.30
N VAL A 243 4.01 0.53 8.78
CA VAL A 243 4.75 -0.66 8.32
C VAL A 243 5.68 -0.30 7.17
N ALA A 244 5.25 0.53 6.22
CA ALA A 244 6.07 0.97 5.10
C ALA A 244 7.25 1.86 5.56
N ILE A 245 7.02 2.78 6.51
CA ILE A 245 8.10 3.63 7.06
C ILE A 245 9.12 2.77 7.82
N VAL A 246 8.68 1.92 8.76
CA VAL A 246 9.58 1.08 9.56
C VAL A 246 10.34 0.09 8.67
N GLY A 247 9.66 -0.53 7.71
CA GLY A 247 10.27 -1.43 6.74
C GLY A 247 11.28 -0.72 5.84
N GLY A 248 10.92 0.45 5.32
CA GLY A 248 11.80 1.29 4.50
C GLY A 248 13.03 1.79 5.27
N SER A 249 12.86 2.28 6.49
CA SER A 249 13.98 2.68 7.36
C SER A 249 14.90 1.51 7.70
N SER A 250 14.34 0.33 7.97
CA SER A 250 15.13 -0.88 8.22
C SER A 250 15.93 -1.30 6.98
N GLN A 251 15.35 -1.15 5.79
CA GLN A 251 16.05 -1.41 4.53
C GLN A 251 17.18 -0.40 4.27
N LEU A 252 16.98 0.89 4.60
CA LEU A 252 18.02 1.91 4.51
C LEU A 252 19.16 1.65 5.51
N LEU A 253 18.85 1.18 6.72
CA LEU A 253 19.86 0.71 7.66
C LEU A 253 20.65 -0.47 7.09
N GLY A 254 19.95 -1.43 6.46
CA GLY A 254 20.57 -2.54 5.73
C GLY A 254 21.52 -2.06 4.63
N PHE A 255 21.11 -1.06 3.86
CA PHE A 255 21.97 -0.41 2.86
C PHE A 255 23.25 0.19 3.49
N LEU A 256 23.13 0.96 4.58
CA LEU A 256 24.29 1.56 5.25
C LEU A 256 25.28 0.49 5.73
N LEU A 257 24.78 -0.59 6.33
CA LEU A 257 25.59 -1.71 6.77
C LEU A 257 26.24 -2.46 5.58
N GLY A 258 25.50 -2.64 4.49
CA GLY A 258 26.00 -3.27 3.27
C GLY A 258 27.12 -2.45 2.62
N MET A 259 26.96 -1.12 2.54
CA MET A 259 27.98 -0.20 2.06
C MET A 259 29.21 -0.20 2.96
N PHE A 260 29.03 -0.21 4.28
CA PHE A 260 30.13 -0.34 5.23
C PHE A 260 30.96 -1.61 4.98
N LEU A 261 30.29 -2.76 4.76
CA LEU A 261 30.98 -4.01 4.42
C LEU A 261 31.71 -3.93 3.09
N LEU A 262 31.10 -3.36 2.04
CA LEU A 262 31.74 -3.17 0.74
C LEU A 262 32.99 -2.29 0.82
N LEU A 263 32.94 -1.19 1.57
CA LEU A 263 34.09 -0.31 1.77
C LEU A 263 35.23 -1.01 2.54
N CYS A 264 34.89 -1.80 3.56
CA CYS A 264 35.86 -2.64 4.27
C CYS A 264 36.52 -3.65 3.32
N ASP A 265 35.75 -4.30 2.45
CA ASP A 265 36.24 -5.27 1.48
C ASP A 265 37.19 -4.62 0.46
N VAL A 266 36.87 -3.42 -0.04
CA VAL A 266 37.74 -2.65 -0.95
C VAL A 266 39.06 -2.29 -0.27
N ARG A 267 39.03 -1.88 1.00
CA ARG A 267 40.25 -1.58 1.77
C ARG A 267 41.13 -2.83 1.93
N MET A 268 40.54 -3.98 2.25
CA MET A 268 41.26 -5.25 2.40
C MET A 268 41.87 -5.72 1.08
N MET A 269 41.16 -5.59 -0.04
CA MET A 269 41.68 -5.90 -1.37
C MET A 269 42.87 -5.01 -1.74
N ARG A 270 42.78 -3.69 -1.48
CA ARG A 270 43.91 -2.77 -1.72
C ARG A 270 45.15 -3.13 -0.91
N LEU A 271 44.99 -3.43 0.38
CA LEU A 271 46.09 -3.87 1.23
C LEU A 271 46.73 -5.16 0.72
N ALA A 272 45.93 -6.14 0.28
CA ALA A 272 46.43 -7.39 -0.28
C ALA A 272 47.22 -7.22 -1.59
N THR A 273 47.00 -6.12 -2.32
CA THR A 273 47.70 -5.80 -3.58
C THR A 273 48.91 -4.88 -3.42
N MET A 274 49.16 -4.30 -2.23
CA MET A 274 50.31 -3.42 -2.00
C MET A 274 51.61 -4.23 -1.89
N GLN A 275 52.72 -3.67 -2.42
CA GLN A 275 54.04 -4.22 -2.14
C GLN A 275 54.38 -4.10 -0.64
N PRO A 276 55.17 -5.02 -0.07
CA PRO A 276 55.43 -5.07 1.37
C PRO A 276 56.01 -3.77 1.96
N LYS A 277 56.81 -3.01 1.18
CA LYS A 277 57.36 -1.71 1.60
C LYS A 277 56.29 -0.62 1.73
N ASP A 278 55.34 -0.58 0.81
CA ASP A 278 54.24 0.39 0.82
C ASP A 278 53.22 0.08 1.92
N MET A 279 53.04 -1.20 2.24
CA MET A 279 52.18 -1.66 3.34
C MET A 279 52.72 -1.21 4.70
N GLU A 280 54.03 -1.33 4.94
CA GLU A 280 54.66 -0.94 6.19
C GLU A 280 54.56 0.59 6.43
N GLN A 281 54.69 1.38 5.35
CA GLN A 281 54.56 2.84 5.41
C GLN A 281 53.10 3.28 5.59
N ALA A 282 52.14 2.59 4.96
CA ALA A 282 50.71 2.85 5.14
C ALA A 282 50.20 2.51 6.55
N ILE A 283 50.76 1.47 7.19
CA ILE A 283 50.44 1.12 8.58
C ILE A 283 50.98 2.19 9.55
N LYS A 284 52.23 2.64 9.36
CA LYS A 284 52.83 3.71 10.17
C LYS A 284 52.04 5.02 10.09
N ASN A 285 51.60 5.40 8.90
CA ASN A 285 50.81 6.63 8.69
C ASN A 285 49.38 6.57 9.25
N ALA A 286 48.84 5.38 9.50
CA ALA A 286 47.48 5.22 10.05
C ALA A 286 47.46 5.14 11.58
N GLN A 287 48.63 5.07 12.23
CA GLN A 287 48.78 5.02 13.70
C GLN A 287 49.12 6.39 14.31
N THR A 288 49.50 7.38 13.49
CA THR A 288 49.62 8.80 13.84
C THR A 288 48.33 9.55 13.53
#